data_AF-A0A0A0NMR0-F1
#
_entry.id   AF-A0A0A0NMR0-F1
#
_cell.length_a   1.000
_cell.length_b   1.000
_cell.length_c   1.000
_cell.angle_alpha   90.00
_cell.angle_beta   90.00
_cell.angle_gamma   90.00
#
_symmetry.space_group_name_H-M   'P 1'
#
loop_
_entity.id
_entity.type
_entity.pdbx_description
1 polymer ?
#
loop_
_entity_poly.entity_id
_entity_poly.type
_entity_poly.pdbx_seq_one_letter_code
_entity_poly.pdbx_strand_id
1 'polypeptide(L)'
;MPISPSQGSSAGGQTVVITGTNLGGATAVHFGSKLATITANNATSVTVTTPSGSGVVQVTVTTPGGTSNPLNFYYVGPPFKSALSSTSGPLAGGNTVTITGTGLSTASAVAFGANSATPTIVSDSQITVVVPTGAAAGPVGVTVTTAGGSNNGFSYTYVATPTVTGFTPASGPPSGGTAVTITGTNLSTTQSVTFGGIAASFIVISDASVSAVSPPTADGQPGPADITVTTQAGSATAGTPFQYVAGPGI
;
A
#
# COMPACT_ATOMS: atom_id res chain seq x y z
N MET A 1 37.89 8.26 3.54
CA MET A 1 37.04 8.42 4.73
C MET A 1 35.58 8.34 4.28
N PRO A 2 34.89 7.19 4.37
CA PRO A 2 33.48 7.14 4.05
C PRO A 2 32.61 7.81 5.12
N ILE A 3 31.54 8.47 4.69
CA ILE A 3 30.42 8.93 5.52
C ILE A 3 29.21 8.06 5.17
N SER A 4 28.54 7.50 6.18
CA SER A 4 27.40 6.61 5.98
C SER A 4 26.30 6.85 7.04
N PRO A 5 25.05 7.11 6.62
CA PRO A 5 24.65 7.44 5.25
C PRO A 5 25.26 8.79 4.79
N SER A 6 25.49 8.95 3.48
CA SER A 6 25.99 10.21 2.89
C SER A 6 24.88 11.24 2.61
N GLN A 7 23.65 10.94 3.00
CA GLN A 7 22.48 11.78 2.77
C GLN A 7 21.45 11.60 3.89
N GLY A 8 20.61 12.61 4.11
CA GLY A 8 19.60 12.57 5.16
C GLY A 8 18.65 13.77 5.16
N SER A 9 17.71 13.81 6.10
CA SER A 9 16.66 14.83 6.15
C SER A 9 17.21 16.24 6.35
N SER A 10 16.64 17.21 5.60
CA SER A 10 16.88 18.64 5.81
C SER A 10 16.50 19.14 7.21
N ALA A 11 15.63 18.43 7.93
CA ALA A 11 15.31 18.71 9.32
C ALA A 11 16.46 18.37 10.30
N GLY A 12 17.41 17.53 9.89
CA GLY A 12 18.46 16.98 10.76
C GLY A 12 17.96 15.83 11.63
N GLY A 13 18.73 15.47 12.66
CA GLY A 13 18.38 14.43 13.63
C GLY A 13 18.78 13.01 13.25
N GLN A 14 19.36 12.82 12.06
CA GLN A 14 19.76 11.49 11.59
C GLN A 14 21.11 11.08 12.18
N THR A 15 21.27 9.79 12.48
CA THR A 15 22.57 9.24 12.89
C THR A 15 23.43 9.00 11.66
N VAL A 16 24.64 9.55 11.66
CA VAL A 16 25.64 9.41 10.60
C VAL A 16 26.97 8.97 11.19
N VAL A 17 27.62 8.02 10.53
CA VAL A 17 28.93 7.49 10.92
C VAL A 17 29.98 7.93 9.89
N ILE A 18 31.03 8.58 10.38
CA ILE A 18 32.21 8.96 9.60
C ILE A 18 33.33 7.99 9.96
N THR A 19 33.90 7.30 8.97
CA THR A 19 34.93 6.26 9.18
C THR A 19 36.25 6.66 8.54
N GLY A 20 37.36 6.50 9.26
CA GLY A 20 38.69 6.95 8.85
C GLY A 20 39.81 6.44 9.76
N THR A 21 40.90 7.20 9.84
CA THR A 21 42.04 6.94 10.71
C THR A 21 42.32 8.16 11.58
N ASN A 22 42.93 7.95 12.75
CA ASN A 22 43.29 9.01 13.70
C ASN A 22 42.11 9.93 14.10
N LEU A 23 40.91 9.36 14.22
CA LEU A 23 39.70 10.11 14.58
C LEU A 23 39.46 10.20 16.10
N GLY A 24 40.31 9.58 16.92
CA GLY A 24 40.16 9.60 18.37
C GLY A 24 40.30 11.00 18.95
N GLY A 25 39.43 11.35 19.90
CA GLY A 25 39.41 12.68 20.51
C GLY A 25 38.80 13.76 19.62
N ALA A 26 37.90 13.41 18.71
CA ALA A 26 37.20 14.39 17.87
C ALA A 26 36.47 15.42 18.75
N THR A 27 36.78 16.71 18.56
CA THR A 27 36.20 17.82 19.35
C THR A 27 35.04 18.50 18.65
N ALA A 28 34.99 18.44 17.31
CA ALA A 28 33.90 18.98 16.52
C ALA A 28 33.71 18.20 15.22
N VAL A 29 32.45 18.10 14.78
CA VAL A 29 32.11 17.69 13.43
C VAL A 29 31.23 18.77 12.84
N HIS A 30 31.65 19.33 11.70
CA HIS A 30 30.90 20.38 11.01
C HIS A 30 30.21 19.80 9.78
N PHE A 31 28.96 20.21 9.55
CA PHE A 31 28.20 20.02 8.31
C PHE A 31 28.01 21.40 7.69
N GLY A 32 28.92 21.79 6.80
CA GLY A 32 29.05 23.17 6.34
C GLY A 32 29.44 24.08 7.51
N SER A 33 28.62 25.10 7.79
CA SER A 33 28.83 26.02 8.91
C SER A 33 28.19 25.57 10.23
N LYS A 34 27.46 24.45 10.24
CA LYS A 34 26.71 23.98 11.41
C LYS A 34 27.43 22.85 12.14
N LEU A 35 27.37 22.86 13.47
CA LEU A 35 27.96 21.83 14.31
C LEU A 35 27.00 20.64 14.45
N ALA A 36 27.52 19.42 14.33
CA ALA A 36 26.81 18.19 14.62
C ALA A 36 27.08 17.73 16.06
N THR A 37 26.15 16.98 16.65
CA THR A 37 26.33 16.43 17.99
C THR A 37 27.07 15.11 17.90
N ILE A 38 28.26 15.00 18.49
CA ILE A 38 29.02 13.74 18.56
C ILE A 38 28.39 12.84 19.61
N THR A 39 27.96 11.64 19.22
CA THR A 39 27.34 10.65 20.12
C THR A 39 28.26 9.48 20.45
N ALA A 40 29.22 9.18 19.58
CA ALA A 40 30.28 8.23 19.88
C ALA A 40 31.55 8.57 19.09
N ASN A 41 32.71 8.25 19.65
CA ASN A 41 33.99 8.46 18.99
C ASN A 41 35.00 7.41 19.40
N ASN A 42 35.74 6.87 18.42
CA ASN A 42 36.92 6.05 18.61
C ASN A 42 37.99 6.41 17.56
N ALA A 43 39.11 5.69 17.56
CA ALA A 43 40.25 5.98 16.68
C ALA A 43 39.94 5.91 15.17
N THR A 44 38.89 5.20 14.76
CA THR A 44 38.56 4.94 13.35
C THR A 44 37.13 5.33 12.96
N SER A 45 36.30 5.79 13.89
CA SER A 45 34.94 6.27 13.60
C SER A 45 34.46 7.38 14.53
N VAL A 46 33.68 8.30 13.98
CA VAL A 46 32.89 9.30 14.72
C VAL A 46 31.43 9.12 14.33
N THR A 47 30.57 8.89 15.31
CA THR A 47 29.11 8.87 15.11
C THR A 47 28.54 10.19 15.59
N VAL A 48 27.69 10.80 14.76
CA VAL A 48 27.07 12.09 15.03
C VAL A 48 25.57 12.08 14.74
N THR A 49 24.85 12.99 15.40
CA THR A 49 23.50 13.40 15.01
C THR A 49 23.58 14.63 14.12
N THR A 50 23.02 14.56 12.91
CA THR A 50 23.10 15.65 11.93
C THR A 50 22.33 16.89 12.38
N PRO A 51 22.85 18.11 12.15
CA PRO A 51 22.07 19.32 12.31
C PRO A 51 21.07 19.48 11.16
N SER A 52 20.14 20.43 11.28
CA SER A 52 19.27 20.83 10.16
C SER A 52 20.09 21.47 9.04
N GLY A 53 19.69 21.33 7.78
CA GLY A 53 20.45 21.86 6.65
C GLY A 53 19.72 21.79 5.31
N SER A 54 20.39 22.21 4.24
CA SER A 54 19.83 22.22 2.90
C SER A 54 20.94 22.06 1.86
N GLY A 55 20.61 21.40 0.74
CA GLY A 55 21.55 21.22 -0.37
C GLY A 55 22.73 20.31 -0.01
N VAL A 56 23.85 20.51 -0.72
CA VAL A 56 25.09 19.77 -0.51
C VAL A 56 25.99 20.56 0.42
N VAL A 57 26.49 19.92 1.48
CA VAL A 57 27.45 20.53 2.40
C VAL A 57 28.71 19.68 2.50
N GLN A 58 29.80 20.32 2.88
CA GLN A 58 31.05 19.64 3.20
C GLN A 58 31.09 19.31 4.70
N VAL A 59 31.44 18.06 5.00
CA VAL A 59 31.55 17.51 6.34
C VAL A 59 33.01 17.35 6.70
N THR A 60 33.41 17.92 7.83
CA THR A 60 34.78 17.82 8.35
C THR A 60 34.77 17.41 9.82
N VAL A 61 35.81 16.67 10.21
CA VAL A 61 36.06 16.28 11.60
C VAL A 61 37.28 17.05 12.09
N THR A 62 37.16 17.70 13.24
CA THR A 62 38.27 18.36 13.92
C THR A 62 38.73 17.52 15.11
N THR A 63 40.03 17.25 15.15
CA THR A 63 40.73 16.59 16.26
C THR A 63 41.82 17.54 16.77
N PRO A 64 42.48 17.26 17.91
CA PRO A 64 43.66 18.02 18.34
C PRO A 64 44.80 18.03 17.30
N GLY A 65 44.86 17.01 16.43
CA GLY A 65 45.84 16.93 15.34
C GLY A 65 45.49 17.76 14.10
N GLY A 66 44.32 18.42 14.08
CA GLY A 66 43.85 19.24 12.97
C GLY A 66 42.49 18.80 12.41
N THR A 67 42.11 19.41 11.29
CA THR A 67 40.84 19.17 10.59
C THR A 67 41.04 18.23 9.41
N SER A 68 40.11 17.27 9.24
CA SER A 68 40.11 16.32 8.14
C SER A 68 39.89 16.99 6.77
N ASN A 69 40.13 16.22 5.69
CA ASN A 69 39.59 16.58 4.39
C ASN A 69 38.04 16.60 4.43
N PRO A 70 37.38 17.40 3.57
CA PRO A 70 35.93 17.46 3.50
C PRO A 70 35.32 16.23 2.83
N LEU A 71 34.10 15.88 3.23
CA LEU A 71 33.23 14.87 2.61
C LEU A 71 31.87 15.48 2.25
N ASN A 72 31.30 15.11 1.11
CA ASN A 72 29.96 15.59 0.75
C ASN A 72 28.88 14.90 1.60
N PHE A 73 27.93 15.70 2.07
CA PHE A 73 26.66 15.23 2.63
C PHE A 73 25.49 15.95 1.95
N TYR A 74 24.45 15.19 1.60
CA TYR A 74 23.30 15.68 0.84
C TYR A 74 22.06 15.78 1.74
N TYR A 75 21.58 17.00 1.99
CA TYR A 75 20.30 17.20 2.66
C TYR A 75 19.15 17.05 1.68
N VAL A 76 18.26 16.11 1.95
CA VAL A 76 17.08 15.77 1.15
C VAL A 76 15.82 16.21 1.90
N GLY A 77 14.90 16.87 1.21
CA GLY A 77 13.60 17.23 1.79
C GLY A 77 12.67 16.02 1.95
N PRO A 78 11.61 16.11 2.78
CA PRO A 78 10.63 15.04 2.89
C PRO A 78 9.96 14.77 1.54
N PRO A 79 9.53 13.53 1.27
CA PRO A 79 8.85 13.21 0.03
C PRO A 79 7.50 13.93 -0.06
N PHE A 80 7.04 14.20 -1.26
CA PHE A 80 5.66 14.63 -1.51
C PHE A 80 4.95 13.56 -2.34
N LYS A 81 3.72 13.20 -1.98
CA LYS A 81 2.91 12.23 -2.73
C LYS A 81 1.81 12.98 -3.46
N SER A 82 1.64 12.73 -4.75
CA SER A 82 0.64 13.38 -5.61
C SER A 82 -0.55 12.49 -5.93
N ALA A 83 -0.37 11.17 -6.08
CA ALA A 83 -1.47 10.23 -6.26
C ALA A 83 -1.15 8.79 -5.84
N LEU A 84 -2.21 8.00 -5.66
CA LEU A 84 -2.20 6.53 -5.58
C LEU A 84 -2.98 5.97 -6.77
N SER A 85 -2.44 4.94 -7.44
CA SER A 85 -3.14 4.30 -8.57
C SER A 85 -4.43 3.57 -8.16
N SER A 86 -4.51 3.13 -6.90
CA SER A 86 -5.72 2.62 -6.27
C SER A 86 -5.79 3.07 -4.83
N THR A 87 -6.97 3.49 -4.38
CA THR A 87 -7.27 3.87 -3.00
C THR A 87 -7.91 2.74 -2.20
N SER A 88 -8.08 1.55 -2.80
CA SER A 88 -8.59 0.38 -2.09
C SER A 88 -8.11 -0.94 -2.70
N GLY A 89 -8.33 -2.04 -1.98
CA GLY A 89 -8.05 -3.39 -2.47
C GLY A 89 -8.20 -4.46 -1.39
N PRO A 90 -7.83 -5.72 -1.70
CA PRO A 90 -8.15 -6.86 -0.84
C PRO A 90 -7.49 -6.79 0.53
N LEU A 91 -8.21 -7.23 1.57
CA LEU A 91 -7.68 -7.39 2.94
C LEU A 91 -6.45 -8.31 2.98
N ALA A 92 -6.41 -9.32 2.11
CA ALA A 92 -5.26 -10.21 1.98
C ALA A 92 -3.98 -9.49 1.50
N GLY A 93 -4.10 -8.29 0.91
CA GLY A 93 -3.00 -7.60 0.24
C GLY A 93 -2.61 -8.28 -1.08
N GLY A 94 -1.36 -8.07 -1.49
CA GLY A 94 -0.75 -8.70 -2.67
C GLY A 94 -0.97 -7.96 -3.99
N ASN A 95 -1.90 -7.00 -4.05
CA ASN A 95 -2.04 -6.12 -5.20
C ASN A 95 -0.92 -5.07 -5.22
N THR A 96 -0.50 -4.67 -6.42
CA THR A 96 0.48 -3.60 -6.60
C THR A 96 -0.21 -2.24 -6.68
N VAL A 97 0.29 -1.27 -5.92
CA VAL A 97 -0.13 0.13 -5.99
C VAL A 97 1.06 0.98 -6.47
N THR A 98 0.81 1.88 -7.41
CA THR A 98 1.76 2.90 -7.85
C THR A 98 1.52 4.18 -7.06
N ILE A 99 2.60 4.74 -6.52
CA ILE A 99 2.60 6.02 -5.83
C ILE A 99 3.40 7.00 -6.67
N THR A 100 2.78 8.12 -7.03
CA THR A 100 3.45 9.22 -7.75
C THR A 100 3.70 10.39 -6.82
N GLY A 101 4.72 11.20 -7.11
CA GLY A 101 5.15 12.26 -6.21
C GLY A 101 6.46 12.93 -6.61
N THR A 102 7.21 13.40 -5.63
CA THR A 102 8.57 13.92 -5.75
C THR A 102 9.44 13.47 -4.56
N GLY A 103 10.75 13.36 -4.77
CA GLY A 103 11.69 12.94 -3.72
C GLY A 103 11.56 11.47 -3.32
N LEU A 104 11.07 10.62 -4.23
CA LEU A 104 10.80 9.20 -3.99
C LEU A 104 11.99 8.28 -4.33
N SER A 105 13.05 8.81 -4.94
CA SER A 105 14.24 8.05 -5.35
C SER A 105 14.96 7.33 -4.20
N THR A 106 14.71 7.73 -2.95
CA THR A 106 15.33 7.17 -1.75
C THR A 106 14.31 6.50 -0.83
N ALA A 107 13.14 6.14 -1.36
CA ALA A 107 12.10 5.45 -0.61
C ALA A 107 12.59 4.09 -0.10
N SER A 108 12.54 3.90 1.21
CA SER A 108 12.97 2.68 1.89
C SER A 108 11.81 1.85 2.41
N ALA A 109 10.68 2.49 2.70
CA ALA A 109 9.47 1.81 3.18
C ALA A 109 8.21 2.58 2.78
N VAL A 110 7.14 1.83 2.50
CA VAL A 110 5.78 2.34 2.43
C VAL A 110 4.94 1.59 3.45
N ALA A 111 4.34 2.31 4.38
CA ALA A 111 3.44 1.77 5.38
C ALA A 111 1.98 1.97 4.96
N PHE A 112 1.18 0.93 5.15
CA PHE A 112 -0.29 0.92 5.05
C PHE A 112 -0.82 0.63 6.46
N GLY A 113 -1.11 1.70 7.22
CA GLY A 113 -1.37 1.59 8.65
C GLY A 113 -0.12 1.14 9.42
N ALA A 114 -0.23 0.04 10.16
CA ALA A 114 0.88 -0.53 10.93
C ALA A 114 1.81 -1.43 10.09
N ASN A 115 1.37 -1.88 8.91
CA ASN A 115 2.11 -2.85 8.10
C ASN A 115 2.93 -2.13 7.04
N SER A 116 4.22 -2.46 6.94
CA SER A 116 5.15 -1.84 5.98
C SER A 116 5.60 -2.81 4.90
N ALA A 117 5.83 -2.29 3.70
CA ALA A 117 6.42 -3.01 2.58
C ALA A 117 7.56 -2.18 1.97
N THR A 118 8.56 -2.86 1.40
CA THR A 118 9.64 -2.20 0.66
C THR A 118 9.15 -1.88 -0.76
N PRO A 119 9.18 -0.61 -1.20
CA PRO A 119 8.79 -0.26 -2.55
C PRO A 119 9.88 -0.63 -3.57
N THR A 120 9.46 -0.79 -4.82
CA THR A 120 10.35 -0.75 -5.98
C THR A 120 10.39 0.67 -6.51
N ILE A 121 11.60 1.22 -6.64
CA ILE A 121 11.80 2.59 -7.13
C ILE A 121 11.80 2.55 -8.66
N VAL A 122 10.88 3.31 -9.27
CA VAL A 122 10.82 3.45 -10.74
C VAL A 122 11.54 4.72 -11.16
N SER A 123 11.30 5.83 -10.47
CA SER A 123 11.96 7.12 -10.67
C SER A 123 11.85 7.98 -9.42
N ASP A 124 12.44 9.20 -9.42
CA ASP A 124 12.24 10.14 -8.31
C ASP A 124 10.76 10.56 -8.13
N SER A 125 9.95 10.42 -9.19
CA SER A 125 8.55 10.79 -9.19
C SER A 125 7.58 9.60 -9.11
N GLN A 126 8.08 8.37 -9.07
CA GLN A 126 7.25 7.18 -9.08
C GLN A 126 7.89 5.99 -8.36
N ILE A 127 7.10 5.34 -7.50
CA ILE A 127 7.42 4.04 -6.90
C ILE A 127 6.24 3.09 -7.05
N THR A 128 6.51 1.80 -7.07
CA THR A 128 5.49 0.75 -6.96
C THR A 128 5.69 -0.02 -5.68
N VAL A 129 4.59 -0.48 -5.06
CA VAL A 129 4.65 -1.27 -3.84
C VAL A 129 3.58 -2.35 -3.86
N VAL A 130 3.96 -3.56 -3.46
CA VAL A 130 3.00 -4.64 -3.21
C VAL A 130 2.40 -4.39 -1.83
N VAL A 131 1.08 -4.20 -1.78
CA VAL A 131 0.37 -3.88 -0.54
C VAL A 131 0.46 -5.07 0.41
N PRO A 132 0.93 -4.88 1.66
CA PRO A 132 0.98 -5.97 2.64
C PRO A 132 -0.43 -6.35 3.10
N THR A 133 -0.58 -7.54 3.67
CA THR A 133 -1.84 -8.00 4.28
C THR A 133 -2.30 -7.02 5.36
N GLY A 134 -3.58 -6.65 5.34
CA GLY A 134 -4.20 -5.79 6.34
C GLY A 134 -4.64 -6.58 7.58
N ALA A 135 -4.68 -5.91 8.74
CA ALA A 135 -5.17 -6.53 9.98
C ALA A 135 -6.71 -6.63 10.03
N ALA A 136 -7.40 -5.64 9.45
CA ALA A 136 -8.85 -5.58 9.37
C ALA A 136 -9.28 -4.77 8.13
N ALA A 137 -10.52 -4.98 7.68
CA ALA A 137 -11.11 -4.13 6.64
C ALA A 137 -11.34 -2.71 7.16
N GLY A 138 -11.20 -1.73 6.28
CA GLY A 138 -11.36 -0.31 6.59
C GLY A 138 -10.21 0.57 6.09
N PRO A 139 -10.31 1.89 6.32
CA PRO A 139 -9.31 2.87 5.88
C PRO A 139 -8.07 2.82 6.77
N VAL A 140 -6.89 2.90 6.14
CA VAL A 140 -5.59 3.06 6.79
C VAL A 140 -4.81 4.19 6.13
N GLY A 141 -3.95 4.85 6.92
CA GLY A 141 -3.03 5.85 6.37
C GLY A 141 -1.91 5.23 5.55
N VAL A 142 -1.50 5.90 4.47
CA VAL A 142 -0.34 5.53 3.67
C VAL A 142 0.80 6.48 3.95
N THR A 143 1.94 5.94 4.40
CA THR A 143 3.15 6.69 4.74
C THR A 143 4.30 6.23 3.89
N VAL A 144 4.99 7.17 3.24
CA VAL A 144 6.24 6.86 2.52
C VAL A 144 7.41 7.39 3.33
N THR A 145 8.39 6.54 3.58
CA THR A 145 9.64 6.87 4.27
C THR A 145 10.78 6.93 3.26
N THR A 146 11.50 8.04 3.23
CA THR A 146 12.70 8.24 2.41
C THR A 146 13.86 8.74 3.27
N ALA A 147 15.06 8.88 2.68
CA ALA A 147 16.19 9.50 3.39
C ALA A 147 15.89 10.94 3.83
N GLY A 148 14.98 11.63 3.14
CA GLY A 148 14.55 12.99 3.44
C GLY A 148 13.54 13.12 4.58
N GLY A 149 12.99 11.99 5.05
CA GLY A 149 11.97 11.94 6.10
C GLY A 149 10.74 11.13 5.67
N SER A 150 9.65 11.29 6.39
CA SER A 150 8.38 10.61 6.10
C SER A 150 7.29 11.60 5.70
N ASN A 151 6.36 11.15 4.86
CA ASN A 151 5.17 11.92 4.50
C ASN A 151 3.89 11.10 4.68
N ASN A 152 2.95 11.67 5.43
CA ASN A 152 1.58 11.15 5.63
C ASN A 152 0.61 11.95 4.76
N GLY A 153 -0.56 11.38 4.41
CA GLY A 153 -1.63 12.16 3.77
C GLY A 153 -2.59 11.42 2.85
N PHE A 154 -2.26 10.19 2.42
CA PHE A 154 -3.21 9.36 1.67
C PHE A 154 -3.86 8.32 2.57
N SER A 155 -5.07 7.92 2.21
CA SER A 155 -5.80 6.81 2.81
C SER A 155 -5.91 5.70 1.79
N TYR A 156 -5.77 4.46 2.25
CA TYR A 156 -6.01 3.24 1.50
C TYR A 156 -7.03 2.39 2.24
N THR A 157 -8.03 1.85 1.57
CA THR A 157 -9.08 1.05 2.21
C THR A 157 -8.88 -0.44 1.92
N TYR A 158 -8.62 -1.21 2.96
CA TYR A 158 -8.68 -2.67 2.88
C TYR A 158 -10.13 -3.13 2.80
N VAL A 159 -10.46 -3.96 1.82
CA VAL A 159 -11.80 -4.49 1.58
C VAL A 159 -11.77 -5.99 1.78
N ALA A 160 -12.66 -6.50 2.62
CA ALA A 160 -12.81 -7.92 2.84
C ALA A 160 -13.49 -8.59 1.64
N THR A 161 -13.18 -9.87 1.41
CA THR A 161 -13.90 -10.70 0.45
C THR A 161 -15.40 -10.71 0.77
N PRO A 162 -16.27 -10.78 -0.25
CA PRO A 162 -17.71 -10.89 -0.03
C PRO A 162 -18.04 -12.20 0.66
N THR A 163 -19.22 -12.27 1.26
CA THR A 163 -19.85 -13.54 1.61
C THR A 163 -21.25 -13.56 1.01
N VAL A 164 -21.74 -14.76 0.66
CA VAL A 164 -23.12 -14.96 0.24
C VAL A 164 -23.76 -15.92 1.24
N THR A 165 -24.67 -15.41 2.05
CA THR A 165 -25.36 -16.17 3.10
C THR A 165 -26.64 -16.83 2.62
N GLY A 166 -27.26 -16.29 1.57
CA GLY A 166 -28.48 -16.84 1.01
C GLY A 166 -29.06 -15.99 -0.11
N PHE A 167 -30.11 -16.48 -0.75
CA PHE A 167 -30.80 -15.78 -1.82
C PHE A 167 -32.27 -16.20 -1.90
N THR A 168 -33.10 -15.33 -2.45
CA THR A 168 -34.54 -15.58 -2.64
C THR A 168 -35.08 -14.85 -3.87
N PRO A 169 -35.91 -15.49 -4.70
CA PRO A 169 -36.35 -16.89 -4.63
C PRO A 169 -35.23 -17.89 -4.97
N ALA A 170 -35.41 -19.16 -4.60
CA ALA A 170 -34.41 -20.21 -4.81
C ALA A 170 -34.46 -20.87 -6.21
N SER A 171 -35.46 -20.50 -7.03
CA SER A 171 -35.70 -21.12 -8.34
C SER A 171 -36.36 -20.18 -9.34
N GLY A 172 -36.24 -20.50 -10.63
CA GLY A 172 -36.82 -19.74 -11.75
C GLY A 172 -36.84 -20.55 -13.05
N PRO A 173 -37.41 -20.02 -14.14
CA PRO A 173 -37.49 -20.74 -15.42
C PRO A 173 -36.14 -20.73 -16.17
N PRO A 174 -35.80 -21.77 -16.96
CA PRO A 174 -34.60 -21.80 -17.80
C PRO A 174 -34.46 -20.60 -18.78
N SER A 175 -35.58 -19.93 -19.09
CA SER A 175 -35.58 -18.69 -19.88
C SER A 175 -35.01 -17.47 -19.15
N GLY A 176 -34.70 -17.58 -17.86
CA GLY A 176 -34.26 -16.46 -17.03
C GLY A 176 -35.38 -15.47 -16.69
N GLY A 177 -35.00 -14.29 -16.19
CA GLY A 177 -35.90 -13.20 -15.84
C GLY A 177 -36.35 -13.15 -14.37
N THR A 178 -35.95 -14.10 -13.53
CA THR A 178 -36.28 -14.09 -12.11
C THR A 178 -35.43 -13.06 -11.36
N ALA A 179 -36.07 -12.11 -10.69
CA ALA A 179 -35.38 -11.19 -9.78
C ALA A 179 -35.04 -11.92 -8.46
N VAL A 180 -33.76 -12.13 -8.23
CA VAL A 180 -33.19 -12.84 -7.08
C VAL A 180 -32.50 -11.84 -6.17
N THR A 181 -33.01 -11.72 -4.94
CA THR A 181 -32.35 -10.97 -3.86
C THR A 181 -31.30 -11.87 -3.22
N ILE A 182 -30.04 -11.49 -3.35
CA ILE A 182 -28.87 -12.13 -2.74
C ILE A 182 -28.54 -11.37 -1.45
N THR A 183 -28.25 -12.11 -0.39
CA THR A 183 -27.91 -11.60 0.95
C THR A 183 -26.53 -12.06 1.37
N GLY A 184 -25.81 -11.23 2.14
CA GLY A 184 -24.44 -11.52 2.53
C GLY A 184 -23.74 -10.36 3.23
N THR A 185 -22.42 -10.25 3.06
CA THR A 185 -21.60 -9.14 3.58
C THR A 185 -20.61 -8.64 2.53
N ASN A 186 -20.15 -7.40 2.66
CA ASN A 186 -19.20 -6.73 1.75
C ASN A 186 -19.71 -6.68 0.30
N LEU A 187 -21.02 -6.60 0.09
CA LEU A 187 -21.64 -6.62 -1.24
C LEU A 187 -21.72 -5.23 -1.89
N SER A 188 -21.38 -4.16 -1.16
CA SER A 188 -21.44 -2.78 -1.65
C SER A 188 -20.52 -2.51 -2.85
N THR A 189 -19.47 -3.32 -3.01
CA THR A 189 -18.47 -3.20 -4.10
C THR A 189 -18.60 -4.32 -5.15
N THR A 190 -19.80 -4.90 -5.28
CA THR A 190 -20.08 -5.95 -6.28
C THR A 190 -19.84 -5.42 -7.69
N GLN A 191 -19.00 -6.13 -8.45
CA GLN A 191 -18.66 -5.84 -9.84
C GLN A 191 -19.33 -6.80 -10.82
N SER A 192 -19.62 -8.04 -10.40
CA SER A 192 -20.38 -8.98 -11.20
C SER A 192 -21.16 -9.98 -10.35
N VAL A 193 -22.26 -10.47 -10.91
CA VAL A 193 -23.03 -11.60 -10.41
C VAL A 193 -23.19 -12.60 -11.55
N THR A 194 -22.98 -13.88 -11.28
CA THR A 194 -23.18 -14.95 -12.27
C THR A 194 -24.08 -16.06 -11.72
N PHE A 195 -24.79 -16.74 -12.62
CA PHE A 195 -25.58 -17.95 -12.35
C PHE A 195 -25.04 -19.06 -13.22
N GLY A 196 -24.44 -20.10 -12.64
CA GLY A 196 -23.81 -21.19 -13.39
C GLY A 196 -22.72 -20.69 -14.36
N GLY A 197 -22.01 -19.61 -13.98
CA GLY A 197 -21.00 -18.96 -14.82
C GLY A 197 -21.53 -17.96 -15.85
N ILE A 198 -22.85 -17.87 -16.07
CA ILE A 198 -23.45 -16.90 -16.99
C ILE A 198 -23.68 -15.56 -16.28
N ALA A 199 -23.26 -14.46 -16.90
CA ALA A 199 -23.40 -13.12 -16.34
C ALA A 199 -24.86 -12.69 -16.17
N ALA A 200 -25.18 -12.12 -15.01
CA ALA A 200 -26.49 -11.60 -14.64
C ALA A 200 -26.45 -10.07 -14.58
N SER A 201 -27.55 -9.41 -14.94
CA SER A 201 -27.72 -8.00 -14.58
C SER A 201 -28.03 -7.89 -13.09
N PHE A 202 -27.55 -6.85 -12.43
CA PHE A 202 -27.74 -6.68 -10.99
C PHE A 202 -27.77 -5.21 -10.58
N ILE A 203 -28.28 -4.98 -9.37
CA ILE A 203 -28.30 -3.70 -8.67
C ILE A 203 -27.83 -3.95 -7.24
N VAL A 204 -26.83 -3.18 -6.80
CA VAL A 204 -26.39 -3.18 -5.40
C VAL A 204 -27.39 -2.39 -4.59
N ILE A 205 -28.00 -3.03 -3.58
CA ILE A 205 -28.99 -2.38 -2.70
C ILE A 205 -28.30 -1.84 -1.45
N SER A 206 -27.43 -2.64 -0.83
CA SER A 206 -26.67 -2.27 0.36
C SER A 206 -25.42 -3.15 0.50
N ASP A 207 -24.63 -2.93 1.56
CA ASP A 207 -23.51 -3.83 1.87
C ASP A 207 -23.93 -5.27 2.16
N ALA A 208 -25.19 -5.49 2.52
CA ALA A 208 -25.74 -6.79 2.86
C ALA A 208 -26.67 -7.38 1.79
N SER A 209 -26.94 -6.66 0.69
CA SER A 209 -27.92 -7.12 -0.30
C SER A 209 -27.68 -6.62 -1.73
N VAL A 210 -27.85 -7.53 -2.69
CA VAL A 210 -27.80 -7.29 -4.13
C VAL A 210 -29.04 -7.92 -4.76
N SER A 211 -29.71 -7.23 -5.69
CA SER A 211 -30.75 -7.83 -6.52
C SER A 211 -30.16 -8.14 -7.90
N ALA A 212 -30.26 -9.39 -8.34
CA ALA A 212 -29.79 -9.85 -9.64
C ALA A 212 -30.91 -10.50 -10.43
N VAL A 213 -30.91 -10.37 -11.75
CA VAL A 213 -31.90 -11.03 -12.62
C VAL A 213 -31.26 -12.27 -13.22
N SER A 214 -31.82 -13.45 -12.94
CA SER A 214 -31.31 -14.72 -13.44
C SER A 214 -31.24 -14.70 -14.98
N PRO A 215 -30.08 -14.98 -15.60
CA PRO A 215 -29.99 -15.06 -17.06
C PRO A 215 -30.67 -16.33 -17.59
N PRO A 216 -30.94 -16.42 -18.91
CA PRO A 216 -31.30 -17.69 -19.52
C PRO A 216 -30.17 -18.72 -19.40
N THR A 217 -30.51 -19.99 -19.21
CA THR A 217 -29.56 -21.11 -19.31
C THR A 217 -29.06 -21.27 -20.74
N ALA A 218 -27.79 -21.65 -20.93
CA ALA A 218 -27.17 -21.74 -22.25
C ALA A 218 -27.82 -22.78 -23.17
N ASP A 219 -28.35 -23.87 -22.61
CA ASP A 219 -28.99 -25.00 -23.31
C ASP A 219 -30.53 -24.98 -23.22
N GLY A 220 -31.09 -23.96 -22.55
CA GLY A 220 -32.53 -23.86 -22.28
C GLY A 220 -33.08 -24.94 -21.35
N GLN A 221 -32.22 -25.72 -20.67
CA GLN A 221 -32.64 -26.85 -19.85
C GLN A 221 -32.74 -26.51 -18.36
N PRO A 222 -33.61 -27.20 -17.61
CA PRO A 222 -33.62 -27.16 -16.15
C PRO A 222 -32.29 -27.67 -15.55
N GLY A 223 -31.93 -27.15 -14.38
CA GLY A 223 -30.72 -27.60 -13.67
C GLY A 223 -30.24 -26.62 -12.60
N PRO A 224 -29.26 -27.07 -11.78
CA PRO A 224 -28.65 -26.23 -10.76
C PRO A 224 -27.73 -25.18 -11.41
N ALA A 225 -27.71 -23.97 -10.85
CA ALA A 225 -26.82 -22.89 -11.23
C ALA A 225 -26.24 -22.19 -9.99
N ASP A 226 -24.92 -22.26 -9.85
CA ASP A 226 -24.23 -21.61 -8.73
C ASP A 226 -24.30 -20.09 -8.87
N ILE A 227 -24.77 -19.42 -7.82
CA ILE A 227 -24.74 -17.96 -7.74
C ILE A 227 -23.37 -17.55 -7.21
N THR A 228 -22.60 -16.83 -8.03
CA THR A 228 -21.31 -16.26 -7.60
C THR A 228 -21.33 -14.75 -7.70
N VAL A 229 -20.97 -14.08 -6.60
CA VAL A 229 -20.81 -12.63 -6.51
C VAL A 229 -19.33 -12.31 -6.48
N THR A 230 -18.88 -11.41 -7.36
CA THR A 230 -17.50 -10.96 -7.43
C THR A 230 -17.41 -9.48 -7.09
N THR A 231 -16.49 -9.14 -6.21
CA THR A 231 -16.13 -7.77 -5.83
C THR A 231 -14.67 -7.50 -6.21
N GLN A 232 -14.17 -6.30 -5.94
CA GLN A 232 -12.73 -6.01 -6.08
C GLN A 232 -11.83 -6.81 -5.11
N ALA A 233 -12.39 -7.31 -4.00
CA ALA A 233 -11.64 -8.05 -2.99
C ALA A 233 -11.59 -9.56 -3.27
N GLY A 234 -12.38 -10.05 -4.23
CA GLY A 234 -12.52 -11.47 -4.56
C GLY A 234 -13.99 -11.87 -4.78
N SER A 235 -14.23 -13.17 -4.87
CA SER A 235 -15.54 -13.75 -5.15
C SER A 235 -16.06 -14.61 -4.01
N ALA A 236 -17.38 -14.73 -3.93
CA ALA A 236 -18.08 -15.65 -3.04
C ALA A 236 -19.22 -16.35 -3.77
N THR A 237 -19.36 -17.64 -3.55
CA THR A 237 -20.42 -18.48 -4.11
C THR A 237 -21.42 -18.82 -3.02
N ALA A 238 -22.71 -18.79 -3.36
CA ALA A 238 -23.76 -19.22 -2.44
C ALA A 238 -23.57 -20.69 -2.04
N GLY A 239 -23.92 -21.05 -0.79
CA GLY A 239 -23.74 -22.42 -0.29
C GLY A 239 -24.63 -23.46 -0.95
N THR A 240 -25.67 -23.05 -1.69
CA THR A 240 -26.56 -23.91 -2.46
C THR A 240 -26.81 -23.32 -3.85
N PRO A 241 -27.01 -24.14 -4.90
CA PRO A 241 -27.30 -23.65 -6.24
C PRO A 241 -28.74 -23.13 -6.36
N PHE A 242 -28.94 -22.14 -7.22
CA PHE A 242 -30.25 -21.74 -7.72
C PHE A 242 -30.79 -22.82 -8.65
N GLN A 243 -32.10 -23.10 -8.61
CA GLN A 243 -32.69 -24.16 -9.42
C GLN A 243 -33.46 -23.59 -10.61
N TYR A 244 -32.97 -23.84 -11.83
CA TYR A 244 -33.78 -23.66 -13.02
C TYR A 244 -34.76 -24.82 -13.16
N VAL A 245 -36.06 -24.52 -13.20
CA VAL A 245 -37.15 -25.51 -13.22
C VAL A 245 -38.03 -25.34 -14.44
N ALA A 246 -38.35 -26.44 -15.12
CA ALA A 246 -39.29 -26.42 -16.23
C ALA A 246 -40.68 -25.98 -15.77
N GLY A 247 -41.39 -25.26 -16.65
CA GLY A 247 -42.81 -25.00 -16.44
C GLY A 247 -43.65 -26.29 -16.50
N PRO A 248 -44.87 -26.28 -15.95
CA PRO A 248 -45.80 -27.40 -16.11
C PRO A 248 -46.06 -27.70 -17.58
N GLY A 249 -45.96 -28.97 -17.98
CA GLY A 249 -46.41 -29.42 -19.30
C GLY A 249 -47.93 -29.61 -19.32
N ILE A 250 -48.57 -29.22 -20.42
CA ILE A 250 -49.95 -29.60 -20.75
C ILE A 250 -49.97 -30.50 -21.98
#